data_AF-A0A3D3QKT4-F1
#
_entry.id   AF-A0A3D3QKT4-F1
#
_cell.length_a   1.000
_cell.length_b   1.000
_cell.length_c   1.000
_cell.angle_alpha   90.00
_cell.angle_beta   90.00
_cell.angle_gamma   90.00
#
_symmetry.space_group_name_H-M   'P 1'
#
loop_
_entity.id
_entity.type
_entity.pdbx_description
1 polymer ?
#
loop_
_entity_poly.entity_id
_entity_poly.type
_entity_poly.pdbx_seq_one_letter_code
_entity_poly.pdbx_strand_id
1 'polypeptide(L)'
;MLPASAQNVPPEVDLRLYDIIDASSADRIERDIRALVSFGTRNTLSDTLSDTRGIGAARRWIKAEFDSISQACGGCLEVFYQESIALPSVRIPEPVNVVNVVGIIRGTVHPERYVIMSGDIDSRASNTADGETDAPGANDNASGMAGVIEAA
;
A
#
# COMPACT_ATOMS: atom_id res chain seq x y z
N MET A 1 39.28 -22.32 -19.07
CA MET A 1 38.33 -22.33 -17.93
C MET A 1 38.60 -21.07 -17.11
N LEU A 2 37.67 -20.12 -17.13
CA LEU A 2 37.70 -18.99 -16.21
C LEU A 2 37.33 -19.53 -14.82
N PRO A 3 38.05 -19.16 -13.74
CA PRO A 3 37.69 -19.59 -12.40
C PRO A 3 36.31 -19.01 -12.05
N ALA A 4 35.46 -19.83 -11.45
CA ALA A 4 34.20 -19.34 -10.89
C ALA A 4 34.52 -18.31 -9.80
N SER A 5 34.03 -17.08 -9.96
CA SER A 5 34.07 -16.09 -8.89
C SER A 5 33.38 -16.69 -7.66
N ALA A 6 34.07 -16.68 -6.53
CA ALA A 6 33.48 -17.07 -5.25
C ALA A 6 32.20 -16.25 -5.05
N GLN A 7 31.05 -16.93 -4.97
CA GLN A 7 29.82 -16.27 -4.58
C GLN A 7 30.02 -15.75 -3.16
N ASN A 8 29.98 -14.43 -3.01
CA ASN A 8 30.05 -13.79 -1.72
C ASN A 8 28.73 -14.09 -1.00
N VAL A 9 28.72 -15.14 -0.18
CA VAL A 9 27.54 -15.52 0.60
C VAL A 9 27.28 -14.39 1.59
N PRO A 10 26.06 -13.84 1.66
CA PRO A 10 25.71 -12.86 2.68
C PRO A 10 26.03 -13.43 4.08
N PRO A 11 26.48 -12.60 5.04
CA PRO A 11 26.74 -13.07 6.38
C PRO A 11 25.47 -13.66 7.00
N GLU A 12 25.63 -14.64 7.89
CA GLU A 12 24.51 -15.25 8.63
C GLU A 12 23.74 -14.21 9.44
N VAL A 13 24.44 -13.17 9.93
CA VAL A 13 23.85 -12.04 10.63
C VAL A 13 24.23 -10.75 9.91
N ASP A 14 23.23 -9.97 9.54
CA ASP A 14 23.39 -8.61 9.04
C ASP A 14 22.89 -7.62 10.09
N LEU A 15 23.82 -6.87 10.70
CA LEU A 15 23.48 -5.97 11.80
C LEU A 15 22.52 -4.85 11.39
N ARG A 16 22.46 -4.49 10.10
CA ARG A 16 21.52 -3.49 9.57
C ARG A 16 20.06 -3.89 9.79
N LEU A 17 19.78 -5.19 9.92
CA LEU A 17 18.42 -5.66 10.18
C LEU A 17 17.93 -5.21 11.56
N TYR A 18 18.80 -5.10 12.56
CA TYR A 18 18.40 -4.59 13.88
C TYR A 18 18.04 -3.11 13.82
N ASP A 19 18.81 -2.30 13.09
CA ASP A 19 18.48 -0.88 12.88
C ASP A 19 17.12 -0.71 12.19
N ILE A 20 16.81 -1.57 11.20
CA ILE A 20 15.51 -1.56 10.49
C ILE A 20 14.37 -1.95 11.44
N ILE A 21 14.57 -2.98 12.26
CA ILE A 21 13.57 -3.43 13.24
C ILE A 21 13.31 -2.32 14.27
N ASP A 22 14.37 -1.73 14.83
CA ASP A 22 14.27 -0.67 15.84
C ASP A 22 13.69 0.64 15.30
N ALA A 23 13.81 0.88 13.99
CA ALA A 23 13.19 2.04 13.34
C ALA A 23 11.66 1.92 13.23
N SER A 24 11.12 0.71 13.23
CA SER A 24 9.68 0.47 13.13
C SER A 24 8.91 0.97 14.36
N SER A 25 7.70 1.47 14.17
CA SER A 25 6.88 2.04 15.25
C SER A 25 5.46 1.49 15.24
N ALA A 26 5.12 0.77 16.31
CA ALA A 26 3.76 0.30 16.54
C ALA A 26 2.74 1.45 16.60
N ASP A 27 3.12 2.60 17.17
CA ASP A 27 2.25 3.77 17.27
C ASP A 27 1.92 4.38 15.90
N ARG A 28 2.90 4.43 14.97
CA ARG A 28 2.65 4.88 13.59
C ARG A 28 1.75 3.90 12.85
N ILE A 29 2.03 2.60 12.95
CA ILE A 29 1.21 1.55 12.34
C ILE A 29 -0.25 1.65 12.86
N GLU A 30 -0.45 1.78 14.17
CA GLU A 30 -1.81 1.92 14.74
C GLU A 30 -2.52 3.18 14.22
N ARG A 31 -1.81 4.31 14.17
CA ARG A 31 -2.37 5.57 13.65
C ARG A 31 -2.84 5.40 12.20
N ASP A 32 -2.04 4.76 11.36
CA ASP A 32 -2.34 4.59 9.94
C ASP A 32 -3.50 3.60 9.74
N ILE A 33 -3.58 2.52 10.56
CA ILE A 33 -4.75 1.63 10.62
C ILE A 33 -6.00 2.43 10.98
N ARG A 34 -5.94 3.28 12.00
CA ARG A 34 -7.09 4.10 12.43
C ARG A 34 -7.52 5.08 11.34
N ALA A 35 -6.57 5.69 10.63
CA ALA A 35 -6.87 6.56 9.50
C ALA A 35 -7.62 5.80 8.41
N LEU A 36 -7.11 4.63 8.00
CA LEU A 36 -7.76 3.78 7.00
C LEU A 36 -9.16 3.33 7.43
N VAL A 37 -9.33 2.91 8.69
CA VAL A 37 -10.62 2.53 9.28
C VAL A 37 -11.62 3.69 9.29
N SER A 38 -11.15 4.93 9.45
CA SER A 38 -12.01 6.11 9.58
C SER A 38 -12.79 6.48 8.31
N PHE A 39 -12.42 5.94 7.14
CA PHE A 39 -13.16 6.15 5.90
C PHE A 39 -14.51 5.41 5.85
N GLY A 40 -14.86 4.67 6.92
CA GLY A 40 -16.12 3.95 7.08
C GLY A 40 -16.18 2.65 6.28
N THR A 41 -16.11 2.77 4.95
CA THR A 41 -15.92 1.65 4.03
C THR A 41 -14.93 2.06 2.94
N ARG A 42 -14.13 1.11 2.48
CA ARG A 42 -13.24 1.28 1.32
C ARG A 42 -13.63 0.31 0.21
N ASN A 43 -14.89 -0.08 0.12
CA ASN A 43 -15.35 -0.98 -0.94
C ASN A 43 -15.05 -0.38 -2.33
N THR A 44 -14.68 -1.21 -3.29
CA THR A 44 -14.40 -0.81 -4.68
C THR A 44 -15.54 -0.01 -5.33
N LEU A 45 -16.79 -0.26 -4.92
CA LEU A 45 -17.99 0.43 -5.40
C LEU A 45 -18.42 1.62 -4.52
N SER A 46 -17.65 1.93 -3.46
CA SER A 46 -17.96 3.05 -2.57
C SER A 46 -17.63 4.40 -3.21
N ASP A 47 -18.07 5.47 -2.57
CA ASP A 47 -17.90 6.83 -3.04
C ASP A 47 -16.44 7.18 -3.39
N THR A 48 -16.27 7.91 -4.51
CA THR A 48 -14.95 8.31 -5.01
C THR A 48 -14.66 9.81 -4.90
N LEU A 49 -15.67 10.61 -4.55
CA LEU A 49 -15.66 12.07 -4.60
C LEU A 49 -15.47 12.72 -3.23
N SER A 50 -16.06 12.13 -2.19
CA SER A 50 -15.92 12.53 -0.79
C SER A 50 -14.46 12.56 -0.39
N ASP A 51 -14.10 13.57 0.40
CA ASP A 51 -12.76 13.71 0.97
C ASP A 51 -12.58 12.93 2.28
N THR A 52 -13.66 12.42 2.87
CA THR A 52 -13.64 11.81 4.20
C THR A 52 -14.21 10.41 4.27
N ARG A 53 -14.84 9.90 3.20
CA ARG A 53 -15.47 8.57 3.18
C ARG A 53 -15.20 7.87 1.85
N GLY A 54 -15.15 6.55 1.87
CA GLY A 54 -15.08 5.73 0.66
C GLY A 54 -13.66 5.51 0.15
N ILE A 55 -13.58 4.66 -0.88
CA ILE A 55 -12.32 4.26 -1.52
C ILE A 55 -11.60 5.45 -2.17
N GLY A 56 -12.34 6.45 -2.63
CA GLY A 56 -11.76 7.67 -3.20
C GLY A 56 -10.96 8.48 -2.19
N ALA A 57 -11.52 8.71 -1.00
CA ALA A 57 -10.81 9.39 0.08
C ALA A 57 -9.58 8.58 0.52
N ALA A 58 -9.74 7.25 0.70
CA ALA A 58 -8.68 6.37 1.14
C ALA A 58 -7.46 6.37 0.19
N ARG A 59 -7.66 6.21 -1.13
CA ARG A 59 -6.55 6.21 -2.09
C ARG A 59 -5.82 7.55 -2.17
N ARG A 60 -6.55 8.68 -2.01
CA ARG A 60 -5.93 10.01 -1.97
C ARG A 60 -5.10 10.20 -0.71
N TRP A 61 -5.59 9.71 0.43
CA TRP A 61 -4.84 9.73 1.68
C TRP A 61 -3.56 8.89 1.58
N ILE A 62 -3.64 7.63 1.10
CA ILE A 62 -2.46 6.77 0.91
C ILE A 62 -1.43 7.43 -0.01
N LYS A 63 -1.86 8.03 -1.12
CA LYS A 63 -0.95 8.75 -2.01
C LYS A 63 -0.26 9.91 -1.28
N ALA A 64 -1.01 10.68 -0.50
CA ALA A 64 -0.45 11.79 0.27
C ALA A 64 0.59 11.32 1.31
N GLU A 65 0.37 10.16 1.96
CA GLU A 65 1.36 9.58 2.87
C GLU A 65 2.65 9.21 2.11
N PHE A 66 2.56 8.52 0.97
CA PHE A 66 3.76 8.22 0.16
C PHE A 66 4.45 9.49 -0.37
N ASP A 67 3.69 10.51 -0.79
CA ASP A 67 4.26 11.79 -1.22
C ASP A 67 5.02 12.48 -0.06
N SER A 68 4.46 12.43 1.16
CA SER A 68 5.08 12.98 2.37
C SER A 68 6.37 12.23 2.75
N ILE A 69 6.33 10.90 2.72
CA ILE A 69 7.50 10.05 2.94
C ILE A 69 8.59 10.35 1.89
N SER A 70 8.21 10.46 0.62
CA SER A 70 9.12 10.84 -0.47
C SER A 70 9.81 12.16 -0.17
N GLN A 71 9.06 13.18 0.27
CA GLN A 71 9.64 14.48 0.62
C GLN A 71 10.61 14.38 1.81
N ALA A 72 10.27 13.61 2.84
CA ALA A 72 11.11 13.43 4.02
C ALA A 72 12.46 12.76 3.69
N CYS A 73 12.50 11.86 2.71
CA CYS A 73 13.73 11.21 2.23
C CYS A 73 14.43 11.94 1.06
N GLY A 74 13.99 13.15 0.69
CA GLY A 74 14.63 13.95 -0.38
C GLY A 74 14.23 13.55 -1.80
N GLY A 75 13.02 13.03 -1.98
CA GLY A 75 12.44 12.63 -3.27
C GLY A 75 12.77 11.18 -3.66
N CYS A 76 12.91 10.27 -2.70
CA CYS A 76 13.36 8.90 -2.97
C CYS A 76 12.30 7.99 -3.62
N LEU A 77 11.01 8.36 -3.54
CA LEU A 77 9.90 7.58 -4.10
C LEU A 77 9.33 8.25 -5.35
N GLU A 78 9.15 7.46 -6.42
CA GLU A 78 8.23 7.75 -7.53
C GLU A 78 6.81 7.33 -7.12
N VAL A 79 5.89 8.28 -6.97
CA VAL A 79 4.52 8.01 -6.49
C VAL A 79 3.48 8.35 -7.56
N PHE A 80 2.67 7.38 -7.96
CA PHE A 80 1.65 7.57 -9.00
C PHE A 80 0.43 6.65 -8.83
N TYR A 81 -0.65 6.99 -9.53
CA TYR A 81 -1.82 6.14 -9.65
C TYR A 81 -1.69 5.19 -10.86
N GLN A 82 -2.01 3.92 -10.66
CA GLN A 82 -2.24 2.99 -11.76
C GLN A 82 -3.73 2.67 -11.83
N GLU A 83 -4.34 2.93 -12.98
CA GLU A 83 -5.79 2.81 -13.17
C GLU A 83 -6.14 1.71 -14.18
N SER A 84 -7.27 1.04 -13.96
CA SER A 84 -7.87 0.12 -14.92
C SER A 84 -9.40 0.05 -14.74
N ILE A 85 -10.12 -0.15 -15.85
CA ILE A 85 -11.56 -0.38 -15.80
C ILE A 85 -11.82 -1.87 -15.59
N ALA A 86 -12.39 -2.21 -14.43
CA ALA A 86 -12.93 -3.53 -14.19
C ALA A 86 -14.28 -3.66 -14.91
N LEU A 87 -14.42 -4.70 -15.73
CA LEU A 87 -15.67 -5.00 -16.42
C LEU A 87 -16.66 -5.71 -15.47
N PRO A 88 -17.97 -5.69 -15.80
CA PRO A 88 -18.98 -6.32 -14.98
C PRO A 88 -18.71 -7.81 -14.70
N SER A 89 -18.95 -8.21 -13.45
CA SER A 89 -18.83 -9.57 -12.93
C SER A 89 -19.81 -9.78 -11.78
N VAL A 90 -19.83 -10.96 -11.19
CA VAL A 90 -20.71 -11.25 -10.03
C VAL A 90 -20.44 -10.31 -8.85
N ARG A 91 -19.21 -9.82 -8.68
CA ARG A 91 -18.83 -8.92 -7.57
C ARG A 91 -18.90 -7.43 -7.93
N ILE A 92 -18.84 -7.11 -9.22
CA ILE A 92 -18.78 -5.75 -9.75
C ILE A 92 -19.93 -5.66 -10.76
N PRO A 93 -21.12 -5.21 -10.37
CA PRO A 93 -22.31 -5.27 -11.24
C PRO A 93 -22.24 -4.31 -12.43
N GLU A 94 -21.37 -3.29 -12.36
CA GLU A 94 -21.21 -2.25 -13.37
C GLU A 94 -19.72 -1.89 -13.56
N PRO A 95 -19.31 -1.33 -14.71
CA PRO A 95 -17.92 -0.97 -14.93
C PRO A 95 -17.40 0.02 -13.87
N VAL A 96 -16.27 -0.29 -13.24
CA VAL A 96 -15.69 0.53 -12.18
C VAL A 96 -14.22 0.82 -12.48
N ASN A 97 -13.81 2.08 -12.24
CA ASN A 97 -12.41 2.48 -12.31
C ASN A 97 -11.67 2.07 -11.03
N VAL A 98 -10.87 1.03 -11.13
CA VAL A 98 -10.00 0.54 -10.05
C VAL A 98 -8.69 1.30 -10.11
N VAL A 99 -8.30 1.88 -8.98
CA VAL A 99 -7.11 2.74 -8.88
C VAL A 99 -6.21 2.25 -7.76
N ASN A 100 -5.02 1.82 -8.14
CA ASN A 100 -3.94 1.45 -7.25
C ASN A 100 -3.05 2.66 -6.97
N VAL A 101 -2.47 2.72 -5.77
CA VAL A 101 -1.43 3.70 -5.41
C VAL A 101 -0.09 2.97 -5.41
N VAL A 102 0.86 3.46 -6.18
CA VAL A 102 2.17 2.83 -6.36
C VAL A 102 3.26 3.79 -5.93
N GLY A 103 4.13 3.34 -5.02
CA GLY A 103 5.40 3.97 -4.67
C GLY A 103 6.57 3.10 -5.13
N ILE A 104 7.57 3.68 -5.80
CA ILE A 104 8.76 2.96 -6.26
C ILE A 104 10.02 3.65 -5.73
N ILE A 105 10.84 2.91 -4.98
CA ILE A 105 12.24 3.24 -4.71
C ILE A 105 13.10 2.54 -5.76
N ARG A 106 13.84 3.31 -6.56
CA ARG A 106 14.70 2.74 -7.62
C ARG A 106 16.01 2.23 -7.03
N GLY A 107 16.33 0.97 -7.34
CA GLY A 107 17.64 0.41 -7.04
C GLY A 107 18.75 1.14 -7.81
N THR A 108 19.90 1.34 -7.18
CA THR A 108 21.05 2.05 -7.78
C THR A 108 21.90 1.18 -8.71
N VAL A 109 21.83 -0.15 -8.57
CA VAL A 109 22.61 -1.12 -9.37
C VAL A 109 21.75 -1.84 -10.42
N HIS A 110 20.53 -2.23 -10.06
CA HIS A 110 19.58 -2.94 -10.93
C HIS A 110 18.19 -2.27 -10.87
N PRO A 111 18.02 -1.08 -11.46
CA PRO A 111 16.77 -0.30 -11.38
C PRO A 111 15.54 -0.98 -12.03
N GLU A 112 15.76 -2.03 -12.83
CA GLU A 112 14.76 -2.84 -13.51
C GLU A 112 14.27 -4.06 -12.70
N ARG A 113 14.89 -4.34 -11.55
CA ARG A 113 14.51 -5.45 -10.67
C ARG A 113 13.75 -4.94 -9.47
N TYR A 114 12.63 -5.59 -9.18
CA TYR A 114 11.70 -5.15 -8.15
C TYR A 114 11.53 -6.23 -7.07
N VAL A 115 11.50 -5.77 -5.82
CA VAL A 115 10.90 -6.50 -4.70
C VAL A 115 9.60 -5.76 -4.40
N ILE A 116 8.50 -6.49 -4.34
CA ILE A 116 7.16 -5.89 -4.18
C ILE A 116 6.60 -6.30 -2.84
N MET A 117 6.22 -5.30 -2.06
CA MET A 117 5.37 -5.44 -0.88
C MET A 117 4.05 -4.73 -1.18
N SER A 118 2.93 -5.36 -0.86
CA SER A 118 1.60 -4.87 -1.22
C SER A 118 0.61 -5.07 -0.08
N GLY A 119 -0.41 -4.22 -0.06
CA GLY A 119 -1.64 -4.44 0.69
C GLY A 119 -2.84 -4.07 -0.18
N ASP A 120 -4.00 -4.58 0.20
CA ASP A 120 -5.25 -4.23 -0.47
C ASP A 120 -5.87 -3.01 0.23
N ILE A 121 -6.21 -1.99 -0.55
CA ILE A 121 -6.82 -0.77 -0.01
C ILE A 121 -8.28 -1.03 0.36
N ASP A 122 -8.94 -1.87 -0.43
CA ASP A 122 -10.37 -2.08 -0.30
C ASP A 122 -10.75 -2.85 0.96
N SER A 123 -12.03 -2.75 1.30
CA SER A 123 -12.65 -3.48 2.39
C SER A 123 -14.10 -3.72 2.03
N ARG A 124 -14.75 -4.69 2.68
CA ARG A 124 -16.14 -5.01 2.35
C ARG A 124 -16.93 -5.48 3.56
N ALA A 125 -18.23 -5.20 3.50
CA ALA A 125 -19.22 -5.88 4.31
C ALA A 125 -19.46 -7.29 3.74
N SER A 126 -20.41 -8.04 4.31
CA SER A 126 -20.72 -9.40 3.86
C SER A 126 -21.15 -9.45 2.40
N ASN A 127 -21.93 -8.46 1.95
CA ASN A 127 -22.26 -8.28 0.54
C ASN A 127 -21.11 -7.58 -0.19
N THR A 128 -20.55 -8.20 -1.23
CA THR A 128 -19.44 -7.62 -2.00
C THR A 128 -19.83 -6.36 -2.75
N ALA A 129 -21.09 -6.25 -3.17
CA ALA A 129 -21.57 -5.11 -3.94
C ALA A 129 -22.07 -3.94 -3.06
N ASP A 130 -21.94 -4.06 -1.75
CA ASP A 130 -22.36 -3.03 -0.80
C ASP A 130 -21.23 -2.02 -0.58
N GLY A 131 -21.35 -0.89 -1.27
CA GLY A 131 -20.46 0.26 -1.18
C GLY A 131 -20.81 1.26 -0.07
N GLU A 132 -21.87 1.00 0.71
CA GLU A 132 -22.42 1.96 1.67
C GLU A 132 -22.21 1.53 3.12
N THR A 133 -22.43 0.27 3.45
CA THR A 133 -22.29 -0.25 4.82
C THR A 133 -20.86 -0.08 5.33
N ASP A 134 -20.72 0.37 6.58
CA ASP A 134 -19.42 0.46 7.24
C ASP A 134 -18.72 -0.91 7.26
N ALA A 135 -17.53 -0.91 6.67
CA ALA A 135 -16.65 -2.06 6.54
C ALA A 135 -15.23 -1.59 6.92
N PRO A 136 -14.93 -1.45 8.22
CA PRO A 136 -13.71 -0.77 8.66
C PRO A 136 -12.44 -1.50 8.19
N GLY A 137 -12.48 -2.83 8.07
CA GLY A 137 -11.38 -3.62 7.50
C GLY A 137 -10.05 -3.40 8.21
N ALA A 138 -10.05 -3.28 9.54
CA ALA A 138 -8.86 -2.92 10.32
C ALA A 138 -7.73 -3.96 10.14
N ASN A 139 -8.06 -5.24 10.18
CA ASN A 139 -7.13 -6.34 9.93
C ASN A 139 -7.12 -6.80 8.45
N ASP A 140 -8.23 -6.57 7.73
CA ASP A 140 -8.40 -6.98 6.33
C ASP A 140 -8.84 -5.77 5.48
N ASN A 141 -7.91 -5.02 4.89
CA ASN A 141 -6.44 -5.16 5.01
C ASN A 141 -5.75 -3.83 5.40
N ALA A 142 -6.38 -3.04 6.27
CA ALA A 142 -5.77 -1.79 6.73
C ALA A 142 -4.43 -2.02 7.45
N SER A 143 -4.28 -3.11 8.21
CA SER A 143 -3.02 -3.47 8.86
C SER A 143 -1.91 -3.82 7.87
N GLY A 144 -2.22 -4.53 6.78
CA GLY A 144 -1.23 -4.81 5.74
C GLY A 144 -0.83 -3.54 5.01
N MET A 145 -1.79 -2.67 4.67
CA MET A 145 -1.50 -1.37 4.06
C MET A 145 -0.68 -0.45 4.96
N ALA A 146 -0.99 -0.39 6.27
CA ALA A 146 -0.18 0.34 7.23
C ALA A 146 1.25 -0.21 7.32
N GLY A 147 1.42 -1.54 7.21
CA GLY A 147 2.75 -2.16 7.10
C GLY A 147 3.52 -1.74 5.84
N VAL A 148 2.85 -1.56 4.71
CA VAL A 148 3.48 -1.03 3.48
C VAL A 148 3.90 0.42 3.66
N ILE A 149 3.05 1.25 4.28
CA ILE A 149 3.33 2.67 4.54
C ILE A 149 4.51 2.82 5.51
N GLU A 150 4.55 2.03 6.59
CA GLU A 150 5.65 2.06 7.57
C GLU A 150 7.00 1.60 6.99
N ALA A 151 6.98 0.75 5.95
CA ALA A 151 8.18 0.26 5.29
C ALA A 151 8.71 1.18 4.17
N ALA A 152 7.94 2.20 3.75
CA ALA A 152 8.26 3.09 2.64
C ALA A 152 9.17 4.26 3.06
#